data_AF-A0A1G1B4B4-F1
#
_entry.id   AF-A0A1G1B4B4-F1
#
_cell.length_a   1.000
_cell.length_b   1.000
_cell.length_c   1.000
_cell.angle_alpha   90.00
_cell.angle_beta   90.00
_cell.angle_gamma   90.00
#
_symmetry.space_group_name_H-M   'P 1'
#
loop_
_entity.id
_entity.type
_entity.pdbx_description
1 polymer ?
#
loop_
_entity_poly.entity_id
_entity_poly.type
_entity_poly.pdbx_seq_one_letter_code
_entity_poly.pdbx_strand_id
1 'polypeptide(L)'
;MLPFIKTRINMETANHYGNMRFAMFTVFTVIVGALMAFPFSAEHKIFIDNERNRLFLSAVGFTLSVLFGLSQHRISCLVIFYQEAAFNETNFKKPDGHKCWKYIAQLTMLSPYFFSALFWLIFAFGGV
;
A
#
# COMPACT_ATOMS: atom_id res chain seq x y z
N MET A 1 5.73 -26.06 -27.25
CA MET A 1 4.94 -26.53 -26.08
C MET A 1 5.39 -25.86 -24.77
N LEU A 2 6.69 -25.87 -24.46
CA LEU A 2 7.29 -25.16 -23.31
C LEU A 2 6.98 -23.65 -23.17
N PRO A 3 6.97 -22.82 -24.24
CA PRO A 3 6.69 -21.38 -24.08
C PRO A 3 5.27 -21.08 -23.61
N PHE A 4 4.28 -21.88 -24.05
CA PHE A 4 2.87 -21.69 -23.68
C PHE A 4 2.61 -21.97 -22.19
N ILE A 5 3.29 -22.98 -21.63
CA ILE A 5 3.20 -23.32 -20.20
C ILE A 5 3.81 -22.19 -19.35
N LYS A 6 4.98 -21.69 -19.74
CA LYS A 6 5.67 -20.60 -19.04
C LYS A 6 4.85 -19.31 -19.02
N THR A 7 4.27 -18.96 -20.16
CA THR A 7 3.36 -17.82 -20.29
C THR A 7 2.13 -17.95 -19.38
N ARG A 8 1.49 -19.12 -19.36
CA ARG A 8 0.32 -19.37 -18.51
C ARG A 8 0.68 -19.22 -17.03
N ILE A 9 1.82 -19.76 -16.60
CA ILE A 9 2.33 -19.63 -15.23
C ILE A 9 2.60 -18.15 -14.89
N ASN A 10 3.24 -17.40 -15.79
CA ASN A 10 3.53 -15.98 -15.58
C ASN A 10 2.24 -15.14 -15.46
N MET A 11 1.23 -15.45 -16.26
CA MET A 11 -0.08 -14.79 -16.21
C MET A 11 -0.87 -15.14 -14.94
N GLU A 12 -0.90 -16.41 -14.56
CA GLU A 12 -1.52 -16.86 -13.30
C GLU A 12 -0.81 -16.22 -12.08
N THR A 13 0.51 -16.09 -12.14
CA THR A 13 1.33 -15.45 -11.11
C THR A 13 1.06 -13.94 -11.03
N ALA A 14 0.95 -13.25 -12.18
CA ALA A 14 0.55 -11.84 -12.22
C ALA A 14 -0.84 -11.60 -11.61
N ASN A 15 -1.81 -12.49 -11.90
CA ASN A 15 -3.14 -12.43 -11.31
C ASN A 15 -3.11 -12.70 -9.80
N HIS A 16 -2.34 -13.70 -9.36
CA HIS A 16 -2.18 -14.02 -7.94
C HIS A 16 -1.62 -12.82 -7.15
N TYR A 17 -0.52 -12.23 -7.61
CA TYR A 17 0.03 -11.03 -6.96
C TYR A 17 -0.92 -9.83 -7.09
N GLY A 18 -1.69 -9.71 -8.17
CA GLY A 18 -2.69 -8.66 -8.35
C GLY A 18 -3.79 -8.74 -7.29
N ASN A 19 -4.31 -9.94 -7.03
CA ASN A 19 -5.30 -10.18 -5.97
C ASN A 19 -4.71 -9.94 -4.58
N MET A 20 -3.47 -10.41 -4.35
CA MET A 20 -2.76 -10.18 -3.09
C MET A 20 -2.56 -8.68 -2.82
N ARG A 21 -2.17 -7.92 -3.85
CA ARG A 21 -2.01 -6.45 -3.78
C ARG A 21 -3.29 -5.75 -3.35
N PHE A 22 -4.43 -6.17 -3.89
CA PHE A 22 -5.73 -5.57 -3.57
C PHE A 22 -6.23 -5.96 -2.17
N ALA A 23 -6.04 -7.21 -1.78
CA ALA A 23 -6.39 -7.69 -0.45
C ALA A 23 -5.57 -6.96 0.63
N MET A 24 -4.25 -6.87 0.44
CA MET A 24 -3.37 -6.14 1.36
C MET A 24 -3.69 -4.65 1.41
N PHE A 25 -3.94 -4.02 0.25
CA PHE A 25 -4.36 -2.62 0.21
C PHE A 25 -5.56 -2.36 1.09
N THR A 26 -6.61 -3.18 0.94
CA THR A 26 -7.85 -3.06 1.71
C THR A 26 -7.60 -3.22 3.21
N VAL A 27 -6.93 -4.30 3.62
CA VAL A 27 -6.68 -4.59 5.05
C VAL A 27 -5.80 -3.52 5.69
N PHE A 28 -4.69 -3.16 5.06
CA PHE A 28 -3.77 -2.17 5.62
C PHE A 28 -4.40 -0.77 5.67
N THR A 29 -5.17 -0.39 4.64
CA THR A 29 -5.85 0.92 4.64
C THR A 29 -6.92 1.01 5.73
N VAL A 30 -7.64 -0.08 6.00
CA VAL A 30 -8.60 -0.15 7.11
C VAL A 30 -7.90 -0.01 8.46
N ILE A 31 -6.80 -0.74 8.68
CA ILE A 31 -6.02 -0.64 9.94
C ILE A 31 -5.50 0.79 10.13
N VAL A 32 -4.92 1.38 9.08
CA VAL A 32 -4.42 2.76 9.09
C VAL A 32 -5.53 3.76 9.39
N GLY A 33 -6.68 3.62 8.74
CA GLY A 33 -7.84 4.48 8.96
C GLY A 33 -8.37 4.37 10.39
N ALA A 34 -8.46 3.15 10.93
CA ALA A 34 -8.88 2.91 12.31
C ALA A 34 -7.91 3.54 13.33
N LEU A 35 -6.60 3.40 13.11
CA LEU A 35 -5.58 4.03 13.96
C LEU A 35 -5.65 5.56 13.90
N MET A 36 -5.88 6.13 12.71
CA MET A 36 -6.03 7.58 12.56
C MET A 36 -7.31 8.12 13.18
N ALA A 37 -8.37 7.31 13.26
CA ALA A 37 -9.62 7.70 13.92
C ALA A 37 -9.51 7.71 15.45
N PHE A 38 -8.60 6.91 16.02
CA PHE A 38 -8.37 6.81 17.47
C PHE A 38 -8.24 8.16 18.17
N PRO A 39 -7.39 9.11 17.72
CA PRO A 39 -7.23 10.40 18.39
C PRO A 39 -8.44 11.32 18.36
N PHE A 40 -9.41 11.07 17.48
CA PHE A 40 -10.63 11.88 17.40
C PHE A 40 -11.76 11.35 18.31
N SER A 41 -11.56 10.22 18.99
CA SER A 41 -12.54 9.66 19.92
C SER A 41 -12.51 10.39 21.27
N ALA A 42 -13.70 10.76 21.77
CA ALA A 42 -13.87 11.49 23.03
C ALA A 42 -13.33 10.70 24.25
N GLU A 43 -13.38 9.37 24.21
CA GLU A 43 -12.96 8.49 25.30
C GLU A 43 -11.44 8.46 25.51
N HIS A 44 -10.67 8.84 24.49
CA HIS A 44 -9.21 8.69 24.47
C HIS A 44 -8.45 10.00 24.67
N LYS A 45 -9.14 11.13 24.86
CA LYS A 45 -8.52 12.44 25.11
C LYS A 45 -7.57 12.42 26.29
N ILE A 46 -7.97 11.81 27.41
CA ILE A 46 -7.16 11.71 28.63
C ILE A 46 -5.86 10.92 28.38
N PHE A 47 -5.90 9.93 27.48
CA PHE A 47 -4.72 9.15 27.11
C PHE A 47 -3.74 9.96 26.25
N ILE A 48 -4.25 10.85 25.39
CA ILE A 48 -3.48 11.64 24.42
C ILE A 48 -2.92 12.93 25.03
N ASP A 49 -3.58 13.48 26.05
CA ASP A 49 -3.08 14.63 26.81
C ASP A 49 -1.72 14.34 27.48
N ASN A 50 -1.42 13.06 27.71
CA ASN A 50 -0.08 12.63 28.11
C ASN A 50 0.88 12.62 26.90
N GLU A 51 1.83 13.54 26.90
CA GLU A 51 2.84 13.71 25.86
C GLU A 51 3.57 12.41 25.50
N ARG A 52 3.92 11.59 26.49
CA ARG A 52 4.62 10.31 26.26
C ARG A 52 3.76 9.31 25.49
N ASN A 53 2.47 9.23 25.82
CA ASN A 53 1.53 8.34 25.17
C ASN A 53 1.22 8.81 23.75
N ARG A 54 1.08 10.13 23.55
CA ARG A 54 0.94 10.73 22.22
C ARG A 54 2.13 10.41 21.33
N LEU A 55 3.35 10.64 21.81
CA LEU A 55 4.57 10.33 21.06
C LEU A 55 4.71 8.83 20.75
N PHE A 56 4.37 7.97 21.71
CA PHE A 56 4.36 6.52 21.50
C PHE A 56 3.35 6.11 20.42
N LEU A 57 2.12 6.60 20.52
CA LEU A 57 1.07 6.33 19.53
C LEU A 57 1.47 6.83 18.14
N SER A 58 2.02 8.05 18.04
CA SER A 58 2.55 8.60 16.80
C SER A 58 3.67 7.76 16.22
N ALA A 59 4.61 7.30 17.05
CA ALA A 59 5.72 6.47 16.60
C ALA A 59 5.23 5.12 16.06
N VAL A 60 4.28 4.47 16.74
CA VAL A 60 3.67 3.21 16.29
C VAL A 60 2.90 3.43 14.98
N GLY A 61 2.05 4.46 14.94
CA GLY A 61 1.28 4.81 13.75
C GLY A 61 2.16 5.11 12.54
N PHE A 62 3.19 5.94 12.72
CA PHE A 62 4.17 6.25 11.68
C PHE A 62 4.89 4.99 11.18
N THR A 63 5.37 4.16 12.11
CA THR A 63 6.10 2.92 11.77
C THR A 63 5.22 1.97 10.97
N LEU A 64 3.96 1.77 11.38
CA LEU A 64 3.01 0.93 10.66
C LEU A 64 2.70 1.49 9.26
N SER A 65 2.48 2.80 9.14
CA SER A 65 2.22 3.43 7.84
C SER A 65 3.39 3.26 6.89
N VAL A 66 4.64 3.39 7.37
CA VAL A 66 5.83 3.13 6.56
C VAL A 66 5.93 1.65 6.17
N LEU A 67 5.77 0.72 7.10
CA LEU A 67 5.88 -0.72 6.83
C LEU A 67 4.80 -1.22 5.85
N PHE A 68 3.56 -0.77 6.01
CA PHE A 68 2.48 -1.09 5.08
C PHE A 68 2.71 -0.46 3.70
N GLY A 69 3.17 0.78 3.65
CA GLY A 69 3.55 1.43 2.39
C GLY A 69 4.66 0.69 1.65
N LEU A 70 5.72 0.27 2.35
CA LEU A 70 6.81 -0.52 1.77
C LEU A 70 6.35 -1.89 1.28
N SER A 71 5.48 -2.56 2.05
CA SER A 71 4.90 -3.84 1.67
C SER A 71 4.04 -3.71 0.41
N GLN A 72 3.18 -2.67 0.34
CA GLN A 72 2.35 -2.38 -0.82
C GLN A 72 3.19 -2.02 -2.05
N HIS A 73 4.28 -1.25 -1.86
CA HIS A 73 5.21 -0.90 -2.92
C HIS A 73 5.87 -2.17 -3.49
N ARG A 74 6.39 -3.04 -2.63
CA ARG A 74 7.05 -4.28 -3.04
C ARG A 74 6.14 -5.20 -3.84
N ILE A 75 4.89 -5.39 -3.40
CA ILE A 75 3.93 -6.21 -4.13
C ILE A 75 3.52 -5.55 -5.44
N SER A 76 3.35 -4.23 -5.47
CA SER A 76 3.10 -3.50 -6.72
C SER A 76 4.21 -3.74 -7.75
N CYS A 77 5.47 -3.68 -7.33
CA CYS A 77 6.61 -3.99 -8.19
C CYS A 77 6.59 -5.44 -8.69
N LEU A 78 6.25 -6.42 -7.84
CA LEU A 78 6.11 -7.83 -8.23
C LEU A 78 5.00 -8.03 -9.27
N VAL A 79 3.81 -7.47 -9.04
CA VAL A 79 2.70 -7.51 -10.00
C VAL A 79 3.16 -7.02 -11.36
N ILE A 80 3.83 -5.87 -11.39
CA ILE A 80 4.23 -5.28 -12.65
C ILE A 80 5.34 -6.10 -13.33
N PHE A 81 6.30 -6.62 -12.57
CA PHE A 81 7.33 -7.50 -13.11
C PHE A 81 6.72 -8.72 -13.83
N TYR A 82 5.75 -9.40 -13.19
CA TYR A 82 5.09 -10.56 -13.80
C TYR A 82 4.17 -10.18 -14.96
N GLN A 83 3.49 -9.03 -14.89
CA GLN A 83 2.72 -8.51 -16.02
C GLN A 83 3.61 -8.23 -17.23
N GLU A 84 4.74 -7.53 -17.04
CA GLU A 84 5.69 -7.23 -18.11
C GLU A 84 6.32 -8.50 -18.70
N ALA A 85 6.65 -9.48 -17.85
CA ALA A 85 7.13 -10.79 -18.29
C ALA A 85 6.09 -11.53 -19.15
N ALA A 86 4.82 -11.54 -18.73
CA ALA A 86 3.74 -12.18 -19.47
C ALA A 86 3.49 -11.51 -20.83
N PHE A 87 3.51 -10.17 -20.90
CA PHE A 87 3.33 -9.42 -22.16
C PHE A 87 4.50 -9.62 -23.14
N ASN A 88 5.73 -9.69 -22.64
CA ASN A 88 6.90 -9.88 -23.49
C ASN A 88 6.97 -11.30 -24.08
N GLU A 89 6.43 -12.31 -23.40
CA GLU A 89 6.40 -13.70 -23.90
C GLU A 89 5.25 -13.98 -24.89
N THR A 90 4.15 -13.25 -24.82
CA THR A 90 2.93 -13.51 -25.59
C THR A 90 2.81 -12.74 -26.90
N ASN A 91 3.67 -11.74 -27.13
CA ASN A 91 3.45 -10.72 -28.16
C ASN A 91 2.08 -10.03 -28.07
N PHE A 92 1.40 -10.07 -26.91
CA PHE A 92 0.16 -9.34 -26.73
C PHE A 92 0.42 -7.84 -26.77
N LYS A 93 -0.42 -7.11 -27.50
CA LYS A 93 -0.36 -5.65 -27.55
C LYS A 93 -0.62 -5.13 -26.13
N LYS A 94 0.38 -4.43 -25.56
CA LYS A 94 0.20 -3.72 -24.29
C LYS A 94 -0.92 -2.70 -24.48
N PRO A 95 -1.86 -2.57 -23.53
CA PRO A 95 -2.93 -1.58 -23.63
C PRO A 95 -2.33 -0.18 -23.77
N ASP A 96 -2.99 0.68 -24.56
CA ASP A 96 -2.51 2.04 -24.80
C ASP A 96 -2.41 2.79 -23.45
N GLY A 97 -1.26 3.41 -23.20
CA GLY A 97 -0.99 4.09 -21.93
C GLY A 97 -0.61 3.17 -20.75
N HIS A 98 -0.34 1.88 -20.96
CA HIS A 98 0.07 0.93 -19.90
C HIS A 98 1.18 1.47 -18.97
N LYS A 99 2.18 2.17 -19.54
CA LYS A 99 3.27 2.79 -18.76
C LYS A 99 2.75 3.84 -17.78
N CYS A 100 1.80 4.67 -18.20
CA CYS A 100 1.25 5.74 -17.36
C CYS A 100 0.33 5.16 -16.27
N TRP A 101 -0.57 4.26 -16.66
CA TRP A 101 -1.52 3.61 -15.74
C TRP A 101 -0.85 2.80 -14.64
N LYS A 102 0.31 2.18 -14.93
CA LYS A 102 1.16 1.51 -13.94
C LYS A 102 1.52 2.46 -12.79
N TYR A 103 2.03 3.65 -13.12
CA TYR A 103 2.46 4.63 -12.13
C TYR A 103 1.28 5.27 -11.41
N ILE A 104 0.19 5.57 -12.12
CA ILE A 104 -1.04 6.09 -11.51
C ILE A 104 -1.57 5.10 -10.47
N ALA A 105 -1.71 3.82 -10.82
CA ALA A 105 -2.21 2.81 -9.89
C ALA A 105 -1.28 2.65 -8.67
N GLN A 106 0.03 2.69 -8.87
CA GLN A 106 1.01 2.61 -7.78
C GLN A 106 0.91 3.83 -6.85
N LEU A 107 0.80 5.05 -7.39
CA LEU A 107 0.63 6.27 -6.62
C LEU A 107 -0.67 6.25 -5.81
N THR A 108 -1.79 5.89 -6.44
CA THR A 108 -3.09 5.81 -5.76
C THR A 108 -3.07 4.78 -4.64
N MET A 109 -2.40 3.64 -4.82
CA MET A 109 -2.30 2.62 -3.78
C MET A 109 -1.34 3.00 -2.65
N LEU A 110 -0.34 3.85 -2.89
CA LEU A 110 0.59 4.30 -1.86
C LEU A 110 0.10 5.53 -1.09
N SER A 111 -0.83 6.29 -1.66
CA SER A 111 -1.30 7.55 -1.09
C SER A 111 -1.84 7.42 0.33
N PRO A 112 -2.63 6.40 0.73
CA PRO A 112 -3.18 6.35 2.08
C PRO A 112 -2.09 6.21 3.15
N TYR A 113 -1.03 5.46 2.85
CA TYR A 113 0.09 5.27 3.76
C TYR A 113 0.95 6.52 3.87
N PHE A 114 1.16 7.23 2.76
CA PHE A 114 1.87 8.50 2.77
C PHE A 114 1.13 9.55 3.61
N PHE A 115 -0.17 9.73 3.37
CA PHE A 115 -0.99 10.67 4.14
C PHE A 115 -1.08 10.28 5.61
N SER A 116 -1.16 8.98 5.92
CA SER A 116 -1.13 8.53 7.30
C SER A 116 0.21 8.77 7.99
N ALA A 117 1.33 8.50 7.33
CA ALA A 117 2.66 8.79 7.89
C ALA A 117 2.81 10.30 8.16
N LEU A 118 2.34 11.14 7.22
CA LEU A 118 2.32 12.59 7.40
C LEU A 118 1.44 13.01 8.58
N PHE A 119 0.25 12.43 8.70
CA PHE A 119 -0.65 12.66 9.84
C PHE A 119 0.05 12.36 11.16
N TRP A 120 0.69 11.19 11.31
CA TRP A 120 1.37 10.82 12.56
C TRP A 120 2.55 11.71 12.90
N LEU A 121 3.28 12.22 11.89
CA LEU A 121 4.33 13.22 12.10
C LEU A 121 3.73 14.52 12.64
N ILE A 122 2.69 15.05 12.00
CA ILE A 122 2.02 16.29 12.44
C ILE A 122 1.44 16.11 13.85
N PHE A 123 0.80 14.97 14.11
CA PHE A 123 0.21 14.62 15.40
C PHE A 123 1.27 14.51 16.51
N ALA A 124 2.48 14.02 16.22
CA ALA A 124 3.59 13.99 17.17
C ALA A 124 4.01 15.40 17.65
N PHE A 125 4.04 16.37 16.73
CA PHE A 125 4.42 17.76 17.02
C PHE A 125 3.24 18.63 17.52
N GLY A 126 2.07 18.04 17.76
CA GLY A 126 0.88 18.76 18.26
C GLY A 126 0.17 19.61 17.22
N GLY A 127 0.35 19.34 15.93
CA GLY A 127 -0.27 20.09 14.84
C GLY A 127 -1.72 19.70 14.51
N VAL A 128 -2.44 19.06 15.45
CA VAL A 128 -3.84 18.58 15.27
C VAL A 128 -4.66 18.94 16.50
#